data_AF-A0A8S1VHY8-F1
#
_entry.id   AF-A0A8S1VHY8-F1
#
_cell.length_a   1.000
_cell.length_b   1.000
_cell.length_c   1.000
_cell.angle_alpha   90.00
_cell.angle_beta   90.00
_cell.angle_gamma   90.00
#
_symmetry.space_group_name_H-M   'P 1'
#
loop_
_entity.id
_entity.type
_entity.pdbx_description
1 polymer ?
#
loop_
_entity_poly.entity_id
_entity_poly.type
_entity_poly.pdbx_seq_one_letter_code
_entity_poly.pdbx_strand_id
1 'polypeptide(L)'
;MNDLIVPIVTIILSFISIISCGFVIYIYGRFRELRNDQFTIVLQIILFDLIYDLILFSDSIGYLFLRNTNFQLSEKPVLCQAQSFFSVYSVLSSTFWTSIIIHSLYHSLRESETNYYMQSYYPGLGYGIPLIISIMYVLLVKKTNNY
;
A
#
# COMPACT_ATOMS: atom_id res chain seq x y z
N MET A 1 -13.72 -24.74 -10.84
CA MET A 1 -13.94 -23.50 -11.62
C MET A 1 -13.99 -22.27 -10.71
N ASN A 2 -14.67 -22.35 -9.55
CA ASN A 2 -14.77 -21.21 -8.62
C ASN A 2 -13.42 -20.72 -8.08
N ASP A 3 -12.44 -21.60 -7.86
CA ASP A 3 -11.12 -21.24 -7.31
C ASP A 3 -10.25 -20.40 -8.27
N LEU A 4 -10.63 -20.29 -9.54
CA LEU A 4 -9.95 -19.46 -10.54
C LEU A 4 -10.55 -18.06 -10.65
N ILE A 5 -11.79 -17.86 -10.20
CA ILE A 5 -12.49 -16.60 -10.38
C ILE A 5 -11.79 -15.50 -9.57
N VAL A 6 -11.47 -15.78 -8.30
CA VAL A 6 -10.80 -14.83 -7.41
C VAL A 6 -9.47 -14.34 -7.99
N PRO A 7 -8.48 -15.19 -8.33
CA PRO A 7 -7.20 -14.71 -8.85
C PRO A 7 -7.33 -13.97 -10.19
N ILE A 8 -8.24 -14.39 -11.08
CA ILE A 8 -8.47 -13.70 -12.36
C ILE A 8 -9.05 -12.29 -12.11
N VAL A 9 -10.06 -12.18 -11.24
CA VAL A 9 -10.66 -10.89 -10.89
C VAL A 9 -9.63 -9.99 -10.21
N THR A 10 -8.82 -10.53 -9.28
CA THR A 10 -7.75 -9.77 -8.63
C THR A 10 -6.73 -9.24 -9.64
N ILE A 11 -6.31 -10.04 -10.62
CA ILE A 11 -5.38 -9.59 -11.68
C ILE A 11 -5.97 -8.41 -12.46
N ILE A 12 -7.23 -8.53 -12.88
CA ILE A 12 -7.90 -7.48 -13.67
C ILE A 12 -8.01 -6.19 -12.85
N LEU A 13 -8.46 -6.29 -11.60
CA LEU A 13 -8.64 -5.14 -10.72
C LEU A 13 -7.29 -4.47 -10.38
N SER A 14 -6.29 -5.26 -10.00
CA SER A 14 -4.95 -4.73 -9.70
C SER A 14 -4.31 -4.10 -10.94
N PHE A 15 -4.50 -4.67 -12.13
CA PHE A 15 -3.99 -4.08 -13.38
C PHE A 15 -4.61 -2.72 -13.68
N ILE A 16 -5.95 -2.60 -13.55
CA ILE A 16 -6.65 -1.33 -13.70
C ILE A 16 -6.14 -0.32 -12.67
N SER A 17 -6.03 -0.74 -11.41
CA SER A 17 -5.56 0.12 -10.31
C SER A 17 -4.12 0.60 -10.53
N ILE A 18 -3.20 -0.27 -10.96
CA ILE A 18 -1.81 0.09 -11.30
C ILE A 18 -1.77 1.17 -12.39
N ILE A 19 -2.58 1.03 -13.44
CA ILE A 19 -2.67 2.04 -14.51
C ILE A 19 -3.21 3.37 -13.96
N SER A 20 -4.29 3.33 -13.17
CA SER A 20 -4.87 4.52 -12.55
C SER A 20 -3.88 5.22 -11.61
N CYS A 21 -3.18 4.48 -10.76
CA CYS A 21 -2.15 5.01 -9.88
C CYS A 21 -1.00 5.64 -10.69
N GLY A 22 -0.51 4.94 -11.72
CA GLY A 22 0.52 5.45 -12.62
C GLY A 22 0.11 6.75 -13.31
N PHE A 23 -1.16 6.86 -13.72
CA PHE A 23 -1.71 8.08 -14.31
C PHE A 23 -1.74 9.26 -13.32
N VAL A 24 -2.13 9.03 -12.06
CA VAL A 24 -2.11 10.07 -11.02
C VAL A 24 -0.69 10.53 -10.72
N ILE A 25 0.27 9.60 -10.59
CA ILE A 25 1.69 9.91 -10.39
C ILE A 25 2.24 10.73 -11.58
N TYR A 26 1.87 10.36 -12.80
CA TYR A 26 2.24 11.09 -14.01
C TYR A 26 1.70 12.53 -14.00
N ILE A 27 0.41 12.72 -13.67
CA ILE A 27 -0.21 14.05 -13.55
C ILE A 27 0.55 14.90 -12.52
N TYR A 28 0.81 14.36 -11.34
CA TYR A 28 1.55 15.06 -10.29
C TYR A 28 2.96 15.48 -10.74
N GLY A 29 3.66 14.58 -11.44
CA GLY A 29 4.97 14.86 -12.01
C GLY A 29 4.92 15.96 -13.08
N ARG A 30 3.89 15.96 -13.92
CA ARG A 30 3.77 16.84 -15.08
C ARG A 30 3.32 18.26 -14.72
N PHE A 31 2.33 18.41 -13.86
CA PHE A 31 1.72 19.72 -13.56
C PHE A 31 2.25 20.26 -12.22
N ARG A 32 3.15 21.24 -12.28
CA ARG A 32 3.74 21.86 -11.09
C ARG A 32 2.70 22.57 -10.21
N GLU A 33 1.64 23.08 -10.82
CA GLU A 33 0.53 23.77 -10.14
C GLU A 33 -0.22 22.88 -9.15
N LEU A 34 -0.21 21.55 -9.36
CA LEU A 34 -0.86 20.59 -8.48
C LEU A 34 -0.01 20.21 -7.26
N ARG A 35 1.23 20.68 -7.16
CA ARG A 35 2.17 20.30 -6.08
C ARG A 35 1.93 21.11 -4.80
N ASN A 36 0.75 20.93 -4.21
CA ASN A 36 0.42 21.43 -2.89
C ASN A 36 0.51 20.31 -1.83
N ASP A 37 0.40 20.67 -0.55
CA ASP A 37 0.53 19.73 0.56
C ASP A 37 -0.53 18.62 0.51
N GLN A 38 -1.77 18.98 0.18
CA GLN A 38 -2.89 18.02 0.11
C GLN A 38 -2.66 16.98 -0.99
N PHE A 39 -2.22 17.42 -2.17
CA PHE A 39 -1.92 16.53 -3.28
C PHE A 39 -0.67 15.70 -3.01
N THR A 40 0.29 16.23 -2.23
CA THR A 40 1.44 15.46 -1.76
C THR A 40 1.00 14.32 -0.84
N ILE A 41 0.03 14.57 0.06
CA ILE A 41 -0.56 13.52 0.90
C ILE A 41 -1.29 12.49 0.04
N VAL A 42 -2.12 12.93 -0.91
CA VAL A 42 -2.81 12.02 -1.85
C VAL A 42 -1.81 11.17 -2.63
N LEU A 43 -0.69 11.74 -3.06
CA LEU A 43 0.37 10.98 -3.73
C LEU A 43 0.92 9.87 -2.83
N GLN A 44 1.06 10.08 -1.52
CA GLN A 44 1.50 9.02 -0.62
C GLN A 44 0.49 7.87 -0.55
N ILE A 45 -0.81 8.18 -0.49
CA ILE A 45 -1.88 7.17 -0.55
C ILE A 45 -1.72 6.33 -1.84
N ILE A 46 -1.64 7.02 -2.99
CA ILE A 46 -1.51 6.38 -4.30
C ILE A 46 -0.24 5.54 -4.43
N LEU A 47 0.88 5.97 -3.85
CA LEU A 47 2.13 5.20 -3.87
C LEU A 47 2.00 3.90 -3.08
N PHE A 48 1.35 3.93 -1.92
CA PHE A 48 1.14 2.72 -1.13
C PHE A 48 0.11 1.78 -1.75
N ASP A 49 -0.96 2.31 -2.32
CA ASP A 49 -1.93 1.51 -3.09
C ASP A 49 -1.24 0.84 -4.29
N LEU A 50 -0.38 1.57 -5.02
CA LEU A 50 0.41 1.01 -6.12
C LEU A 50 1.32 -0.13 -5.65
N ILE A 51 2.02 0.03 -4.53
CA ILE A 51 2.87 -1.04 -3.96
C ILE A 51 2.02 -2.28 -3.65
N TYR A 52 0.87 -2.09 -3.02
CA TYR A 52 -0.04 -3.18 -2.68
C TYR A 52 -0.56 -3.91 -3.92
N ASP A 53 -1.02 -3.17 -4.92
CA ASP A 53 -1.55 -3.74 -6.17
C ASP A 53 -0.48 -4.47 -6.97
N LEU A 54 0.75 -3.99 -6.99
CA LEU A 54 1.87 -4.71 -7.62
C LEU A 54 2.11 -6.06 -6.93
N ILE A 55 2.02 -6.13 -5.60
CA ILE A 55 2.17 -7.39 -4.87
C ILE A 55 1.01 -8.33 -5.19
N LEU A 56 -0.24 -7.87 -5.08
CA LEU A 56 -1.43 -8.67 -5.40
C LEU A 56 -1.42 -9.20 -6.84
N PHE A 57 -1.02 -8.36 -7.79
CA PHE A 57 -0.87 -8.74 -9.18
C PHE A 57 0.19 -9.84 -9.34
N SER A 58 1.36 -9.67 -8.72
CA SER A 58 2.44 -10.67 -8.76
C SER A 58 2.04 -12.00 -8.14
N ASP A 59 1.33 -11.99 -7.01
CA ASP A 59 0.89 -13.18 -6.29
C ASP A 59 -0.19 -13.93 -7.07
N SER A 60 -1.16 -13.20 -7.61
CA SER A 60 -2.27 -13.80 -8.38
C SER A 60 -1.78 -14.38 -9.71
N ILE A 61 -0.85 -13.69 -10.39
CA ILE A 61 -0.18 -14.23 -11.58
C ILE A 61 0.64 -15.46 -11.22
N GLY A 62 1.47 -15.37 -10.18
CA GLY A 62 2.29 -16.48 -9.70
C GLY A 62 1.45 -17.71 -9.40
N TYR A 63 0.31 -17.53 -8.73
CA TYR A 63 -0.65 -18.60 -8.46
C TYR A 63 -1.15 -19.26 -9.76
N LEU A 64 -1.57 -18.48 -10.76
CA LEU A 64 -2.08 -19.03 -12.02
C LEU A 64 -1.00 -19.79 -12.81
N PHE A 65 0.25 -19.31 -12.82
CA PHE A 65 1.34 -19.96 -13.55
C PHE A 65 1.88 -21.21 -12.84
N LEU A 66 1.97 -21.17 -11.50
CA LEU A 66 2.59 -22.26 -10.72
C LEU A 66 1.60 -23.38 -10.36
N ARG A 67 0.29 -23.17 -10.50
CA ARG A 67 -0.76 -24.13 -10.11
C ARG A 67 -0.57 -25.55 -10.67
N ASN A 68 -0.06 -25.68 -11.89
CA ASN A 68 0.14 -26.98 -12.56
C ASN A 68 1.58 -27.49 -12.46
N THR A 69 2.45 -26.77 -11.76
CA THR A 69 3.82 -27.18 -11.49
C THR A 69 3.92 -27.70 -10.06
N ASN A 70 4.78 -28.69 -9.81
CA ASN A 70 5.11 -29.12 -8.45
C ASN A 70 5.84 -28.01 -7.64
N PHE A 71 6.10 -26.86 -8.25
CA PHE A 71 6.81 -25.73 -7.69
C PHE A 71 5.87 -24.97 -6.75
N GLN A 72 5.98 -25.24 -5.45
CA GLN A 72 5.24 -24.49 -4.45
C GLN A 72 5.99 -23.21 -4.09
N LEU A 73 5.31 -22.05 -4.09
CA LEU A 73 5.88 -20.78 -3.63
C LEU A 73 6.45 -20.85 -2.18
N SER A 74 5.97 -21.84 -1.41
CA SER A 74 6.52 -22.34 -0.14
C SER A 74 8.06 -22.53 -0.13
N GLU A 75 8.64 -22.88 -1.28
CA GLU A 75 10.09 -23.13 -1.42
C GLU A 75 10.94 -21.84 -1.36
N LYS A 76 10.32 -20.64 -1.38
CA LYS A 76 11.00 -19.35 -1.22
C LYS A 76 10.45 -18.58 0.00
N PRO A 77 10.70 -19.05 1.22
CA PRO A 77 10.10 -18.50 2.44
C PRO A 77 10.41 -17.01 2.66
N VAL A 78 11.60 -16.56 2.25
CA VAL A 78 12.02 -15.15 2.37
C VAL A 78 11.19 -14.24 1.47
N LEU A 79 10.87 -14.67 0.25
CA LEU A 79 10.08 -13.88 -0.69
C LEU A 79 8.65 -13.72 -0.19
N CYS A 80 8.02 -14.82 0.24
CA CYS A 80 6.68 -14.82 0.81
C CYS A 80 6.60 -13.95 2.08
N GLN A 81 7.63 -14.00 2.93
CA GLN A 81 7.70 -13.17 4.13
C GLN A 81 7.84 -11.68 3.79
N ALA A 82 8.67 -11.34 2.81
CA ALA A 82 8.82 -9.96 2.34
C ALA A 82 7.52 -9.43 1.71
N GLN A 83 6.86 -10.23 0.84
CA GLN A 83 5.58 -9.88 0.24
C GLN A 83 4.51 -9.66 1.31
N SER A 84 4.38 -10.57 2.28
CA SER A 84 3.46 -10.41 3.41
C SER A 84 3.74 -9.13 4.20
N PHE A 85 5.00 -8.85 4.51
CA PHE A 85 5.40 -7.62 5.20
C PHE A 85 5.00 -6.37 4.42
N PHE A 86 5.37 -6.30 3.13
CA PHE A 86 5.10 -5.13 2.31
C PHE A 86 3.61 -4.93 2.07
N SER A 87 2.83 -6.01 1.89
CA SER A 87 1.37 -5.92 1.76
C SER A 87 0.70 -5.35 3.00
N VAL A 88 1.09 -5.81 4.19
CA VAL A 88 0.53 -5.29 5.45
C VAL A 88 0.95 -3.84 5.66
N TYR A 89 2.23 -3.53 5.41
CA TYR A 89 2.76 -2.18 5.55
C TYR A 89 2.07 -1.19 4.60
N SER A 90 1.89 -1.56 3.33
CA SER A 90 1.29 -0.67 2.32
C SER A 90 -0.16 -0.37 2.63
N VAL A 91 -0.97 -1.37 3.01
CA VAL A 91 -2.38 -1.17 3.38
C VAL A 91 -2.49 -0.27 4.62
N LEU A 92 -1.69 -0.52 5.65
CA LEU A 92 -1.68 0.30 6.85
C LEU A 92 -1.26 1.73 6.53
N SER A 93 -0.15 1.93 5.82
CA SER A 93 0.31 3.26 5.44
C SER A 93 -0.71 4.03 4.61
N SER A 94 -1.33 3.39 3.61
CA SER A 94 -2.41 4.00 2.81
C SER A 94 -3.59 4.44 3.70
N THR A 95 -3.99 3.59 4.66
CA THR A 95 -5.06 3.89 5.62
C THR A 95 -4.72 5.07 6.54
N PHE A 96 -3.49 5.13 7.05
CA PHE A 96 -3.03 6.26 7.86
C PHE A 96 -2.94 7.55 7.05
N TRP A 97 -2.40 7.51 5.83
CA TRP A 97 -2.38 8.67 4.94
C TRP A 97 -3.77 9.15 4.56
N THR A 98 -4.73 8.23 4.39
CA THR A 98 -6.15 8.57 4.20
C THR A 98 -6.73 9.30 5.42
N SER A 99 -6.38 8.86 6.63
CA SER A 99 -6.78 9.55 7.86
C SER A 99 -6.15 10.94 7.97
N ILE A 100 -4.87 11.06 7.56
CA ILE A 100 -4.12 12.31 7.54
C ILE A 100 -4.73 13.32 6.56
N ILE A 101 -5.13 12.91 5.35
CA ILE A 101 -5.75 13.85 4.40
C ILE A 101 -7.09 14.36 4.93
N ILE A 102 -7.92 13.48 5.53
CA ILE A 102 -9.20 13.89 6.14
C ILE A 102 -8.95 14.90 7.26
N HIS A 103 -7.97 14.64 8.12
CA HIS A 103 -7.57 15.56 9.18
C HIS A 103 -7.07 16.90 8.61
N SER A 104 -6.24 16.88 7.57
CA SER A 104 -5.72 18.07 6.91
C SER A 104 -6.83 18.90 6.26
N LEU A 105 -7.83 18.25 5.67
CA LEU A 105 -9.00 18.92 5.08
C LEU A 105 -9.85 19.57 6.17
N TYR A 106 -10.09 18.86 7.28
CA TYR A 106 -10.82 19.40 8.42
C TYR A 106 -10.19 20.68 8.96
N HIS A 107 -8.87 20.68 9.18
CA HIS A 107 -8.16 21.88 9.63
C HIS A 107 -8.22 23.01 8.61
N SER A 108 -8.08 22.72 7.31
CA SER A 108 -8.17 23.75 6.26
C SER A 108 -9.54 24.45 6.18
N LEU A 109 -10.61 23.80 6.66
CA LEU A 109 -11.95 24.37 6.72
C LEU A 109 -12.21 25.15 8.02
N ARG A 110 -11.55 24.78 9.13
CA ARG A 110 -11.85 25.29 10.48
C ARG A 110 -10.88 26.36 10.96
N GLU A 111 -9.62 26.30 10.52
CA GLU A 111 -8.55 27.22 10.92
C GLU A 111 -8.16 28.08 9.71
N SER A 112 -8.08 29.41 9.91
CA SER A 112 -7.72 30.35 8.85
C SER A 112 -6.23 30.33 8.48
N GLU A 113 -5.39 29.78 9.36
CA GLU A 113 -3.95 29.67 9.17
C GLU A 113 -3.53 28.20 9.08
N THR A 114 -2.66 27.89 8.12
CA THR A 114 -2.07 26.57 7.97
C THR A 114 -1.18 26.25 9.17
N ASN A 115 -1.60 25.27 9.96
CA ASN A 115 -0.87 24.86 11.17
C ASN A 115 0.37 24.02 10.79
N TYR A 116 1.43 24.67 10.31
CA TYR A 116 2.68 24.05 9.83
C TYR A 116 3.28 23.03 10.83
N TYR A 117 3.08 23.25 12.13
CA TYR A 117 3.51 22.32 13.17
C TYR A 117 2.84 20.95 13.05
N MET A 118 1.55 20.87 12.70
CA MET A 118 0.85 19.59 12.58
C MET A 118 1.33 18.78 11.38
N GLN A 119 1.67 19.44 10.28
CA GLN A 119 2.16 18.77 9.07
C GLN A 119 3.49 18.02 9.30
N SER A 120 4.35 18.49 10.20
CA SER A 120 5.61 17.82 10.52
C SER A 120 5.44 16.43 11.16
N TYR A 121 4.29 16.14 11.76
CA TYR A 121 4.00 14.83 12.37
C TYR A 121 3.43 13.81 11.37
N TYR A 122 2.92 14.26 10.22
CA TYR A 122 2.27 13.40 9.24
C TYR A 122 3.17 12.27 8.72
N PRO A 123 4.47 12.49 8.39
CA PRO A 123 5.35 11.38 8.02
C PRO A 123 5.51 10.35 9.14
N GLY A 124 5.58 10.78 10.40
CA GLY A 124 5.68 9.87 11.55
C GLY A 124 4.44 8.98 11.69
N LEU A 125 3.26 9.55 11.47
CA LEU A 125 1.99 8.82 11.51
C LEU A 125 1.79 7.91 10.29
N GLY A 126 2.07 8.41 9.08
CA GLY A 126 1.84 7.71 7.82
C GLY A 126 2.87 6.62 7.48
N TYR A 127 4.10 6.73 8.01
CA TYR A 127 5.16 5.73 7.81
C TYR A 127 5.50 4.98 9.10
N GLY A 128 5.73 5.71 10.19
CA GLY A 128 6.29 5.14 11.42
C GLY A 128 5.36 4.14 12.11
N ILE A 129 4.10 4.51 12.35
CA ILE A 129 3.14 3.63 13.02
C ILE A 129 2.89 2.35 12.19
N PRO A 130 2.58 2.41 10.89
CA PRO A 130 2.48 1.24 10.03
C PRO A 130 3.71 0.34 10.07
N LEU A 131 4.91 0.94 10.04
CA LEU A 131 6.16 0.18 10.07
C LEU A 131 6.30 -0.64 11.35
N ILE A 132 6.03 -0.02 12.50
CA ILE A 132 6.09 -0.69 13.81
C ILE A 132 5.11 -1.87 13.85
N ILE A 133 3.86 -1.65 13.42
CA ILE A 133 2.82 -2.69 13.40
C ILE A 133 3.23 -3.84 12.49
N SER A 134 3.72 -3.56 11.28
CA SER A 134 4.16 -4.59 10.32
C SER A 134 5.35 -5.40 10.84
N ILE A 135 6.32 -4.76 11.51
CA ILE A 135 7.44 -5.47 12.14
C ILE A 135 6.93 -6.38 13.27
N MET A 136 6.03 -5.87 14.14
CA MET A 136 5.47 -6.67 15.21
C MET A 136 4.70 -7.89 14.69
N TYR A 137 3.91 -7.73 13.63
CA TYR A 137 3.20 -8.83 12.98
C TYR A 137 4.17 -9.92 12.53
N VAL A 138 5.24 -9.57 11.81
CA VAL A 138 6.23 -10.55 11.33
C VAL A 138 6.95 -11.25 12.48
N LEU A 139 7.31 -10.53 13.55
CA LEU A 139 7.96 -11.11 14.73
C LEU A 139 7.05 -12.10 15.47
N LEU A 140 5.76 -11.76 15.61
CA LEU A 140 4.78 -12.63 16.26
C LEU A 140 4.53 -13.91 15.45
N VAL A 141 4.35 -13.79 14.13
CA VAL A 141 4.16 -14.95 13.24
C VAL A 141 5.38 -15.88 13.27
N LYS A 142 6.60 -15.32 13.30
CA LYS A 142 7.83 -16.13 13.43
C LYS A 142 7.91 -16.87 14.75
N LYS A 143 7.40 -16.29 15.84
CA LYS A 143 7.39 -16.93 17.16
C LYS A 143 6.42 -18.12 17.21
N THR A 144 5.26 -18.02 16.55
CA THR A 144 4.24 -19.08 16.53
C THR A 144 4.68 -20.32 15.75
N ASN A 145 5.47 -20.17 14.67
CA ASN A 145 5.93 -21.30 13.84
C ASN A 145 7.13 -22.08 14.42
N ASN A 146 7.69 -21.65 15.55
CA ASN A 146 8.81 -22.30 16.23
C ASN A 146 8.40 -23.16 17.44
N TYR A 147 7.09 -23.36 17.63
CA TYR A 147 6.50 -24.30 18.60
C TYR A 147 5.75 -25.39 17.85
#